data_AF-T2I715-F1
#
_entry.id   AF-T2I715-F1
#
_cell.length_a   1.000
_cell.length_b   1.000
_cell.length_c   1.000
_cell.angle_alpha   90.00
_cell.angle_beta   90.00
_cell.angle_gamma   90.00
#
_symmetry.space_group_name_H-M   'P 1'
#
loop_
_entity.id
_entity.type
_entity.pdbx_description
1 polymer ?
#
loop_
_entity_poly.entity_id
_entity_poly.type
_entity_poly.pdbx_seq_one_letter_code
_entity_poly.pdbx_strand_id
1 'polypeptide(L)'
;MAFFTRTTQQLLDTGRMGEAYIDDVQDSLDEFGERIQVSFVDDSFIPVFGSLGGDTIEVDGGNQLVFGGAEDDLIDASLTSETGNRIYGQSGDDTLILGTGDRALGGDGDDRFFVLSDGDNLITGGAGMDQFWIATAEIPEEINTITDFTSGEDVIGLAGLGIGFADLSITQQDADTLIALGNDELAKLLGINAGSLSAADFAFAASL
;
A
#
# COMPACT_ATOMS: atom_id res chain seq x y z
N MET A 1 -43.44 -26.35 16.50
CA MET A 1 -42.07 -26.29 17.04
C MET A 1 -41.38 -27.61 16.71
N ALA A 2 -40.59 -27.63 15.65
CA ALA A 2 -39.78 -28.79 15.27
C ALA A 2 -38.38 -28.26 14.96
N PHE A 3 -37.42 -28.62 15.80
CA PHE A 3 -36.01 -28.35 15.60
C PHE A 3 -35.43 -29.47 14.73
N PHE A 4 -34.76 -29.11 13.63
CA PHE A 4 -33.84 -30.02 12.94
C PHE A 4 -32.46 -29.37 12.91
N THR A 5 -31.59 -29.77 13.83
CA THR A 5 -30.15 -29.54 13.68
C THR A 5 -29.61 -30.62 12.74
N ARG A 6 -29.24 -30.24 11.51
CA ARG A 6 -28.46 -31.13 10.63
C ARG A 6 -26.99 -31.00 10.99
N THR A 7 -26.35 -32.13 11.24
CA THR A 7 -24.95 -32.24 11.66
C THR A 7 -23.98 -32.03 10.49
N THR A 8 -22.81 -31.50 10.84
CA THR A 8 -21.64 -31.12 10.01
C THR A 8 -21.21 -32.15 8.96
N GLN A 9 -21.53 -33.42 9.15
CA GLN A 9 -21.13 -34.50 8.23
C GLN A 9 -21.79 -34.42 6.84
N GLN A 10 -23.00 -33.87 6.74
CA GLN A 10 -23.67 -33.69 5.43
C GLN A 10 -23.06 -32.56 4.58
N LEU A 11 -22.23 -31.69 5.17
CA LEU A 11 -21.58 -30.57 4.50
C LEU A 11 -20.28 -30.98 3.79
N LEU A 12 -19.65 -32.08 4.22
CA LEU A 12 -18.43 -32.62 3.59
C LEU A 12 -18.73 -33.33 2.27
N ASP A 13 -19.92 -33.95 2.14
CA ASP A 13 -20.25 -34.81 1.00
C ASP A 13 -20.62 -34.03 -0.28
N THR A 14 -20.90 -32.72 -0.19
CA THR A 14 -21.29 -31.90 -1.36
C THR A 14 -20.12 -31.15 -2.01
N GLY A 15 -18.93 -31.16 -1.40
CA GLY A 15 -17.73 -30.53 -1.96
C GLY A 15 -17.76 -29.00 -1.99
N ARG A 16 -18.67 -28.35 -1.28
CA ARG A 16 -18.87 -26.89 -1.28
C ARG A 16 -18.34 -26.23 -0.01
N MET A 17 -17.06 -26.43 0.29
CA MET A 17 -16.42 -25.72 1.40
C MET A 17 -16.05 -24.30 0.91
N GLY A 18 -16.77 -23.28 1.40
CA GLY A 18 -16.47 -21.86 1.11
C GLY A 18 -17.68 -21.01 0.70
N GLU A 19 -18.78 -21.61 0.25
CA GLU A 19 -20.03 -20.88 0.04
C GLU A 19 -20.83 -20.85 1.35
N ALA A 20 -21.09 -19.66 1.90
CA ALA A 20 -22.05 -19.52 2.98
C ALA A 20 -23.42 -20.00 2.48
N TYR A 21 -23.94 -21.09 3.05
CA TYR A 21 -25.31 -21.52 2.78
C TYR A 21 -26.25 -20.54 3.47
N ILE A 22 -26.64 -19.49 2.74
CA ILE A 22 -27.68 -18.55 3.17
C ILE A 22 -28.99 -19.31 2.99
N ASP A 23 -29.51 -19.87 4.08
CA ASP A 23 -30.91 -20.30 4.12
C ASP A 23 -31.75 -19.08 3.75
N ASP A 24 -32.75 -19.27 2.89
CA ASP A 24 -33.44 -18.20 2.17
C ASP A 24 -34.32 -17.35 3.13
N VAL A 25 -33.67 -16.49 3.94
CA VAL A 25 -34.34 -15.59 4.90
C VAL A 25 -35.28 -14.61 4.17
N GLN A 26 -35.16 -14.50 2.84
CA GLN A 26 -36.03 -13.68 1.98
C GLN A 26 -37.51 -14.11 1.98
N ASP A 27 -37.80 -15.33 2.44
CA ASP A 27 -39.16 -15.85 2.61
C ASP A 27 -39.64 -15.85 4.08
N SER A 28 -38.80 -15.37 5.00
CA SER A 28 -39.20 -15.18 6.39
C SER A 28 -40.07 -13.94 6.53
N LEU A 29 -41.17 -14.07 7.27
CA LEU A 29 -42.02 -12.94 7.66
C LEU A 29 -41.68 -12.50 9.09
N ASP A 30 -41.82 -11.21 9.39
CA ASP A 30 -41.74 -10.70 10.75
C ASP A 30 -43.01 -11.01 11.57
N GLU A 31 -43.06 -10.57 12.83
CA GLU A 31 -44.23 -10.78 13.71
C GLU A 31 -45.51 -10.12 13.17
N PHE A 32 -45.38 -9.18 12.23
CA PHE A 32 -46.49 -8.47 11.58
C PHE A 32 -46.85 -9.04 10.20
N GLY A 33 -46.15 -10.09 9.74
CA GLY A 33 -46.40 -10.72 8.46
C GLY A 33 -45.74 -10.02 7.27
N GLU A 34 -44.81 -9.09 7.50
CA GLU A 34 -44.04 -8.42 6.45
C GLU A 34 -42.78 -9.21 6.11
N ARG A 35 -42.37 -9.19 4.84
CA ARG A 35 -41.15 -9.89 4.40
C ARG A 35 -39.94 -9.25 5.09
N ILE A 36 -39.13 -10.08 5.74
CA ILE A 36 -37.83 -9.65 6.28
C ILE A 36 -36.92 -9.35 5.09
N GLN A 37 -36.68 -8.06 4.85
CA GLN A 37 -35.67 -7.63 3.88
C GLN A 37 -34.31 -7.68 4.55
N VAL A 38 -33.54 -8.75 4.30
CA VAL A 38 -32.11 -8.76 4.61
C VAL A 38 -31.39 -8.02 3.50
N SER A 39 -31.09 -6.75 3.72
CA SER A 39 -30.11 -6.04 2.89
C SER A 39 -28.73 -6.54 3.27
N PHE A 40 -28.10 -7.32 2.40
CA PHE A 40 -26.66 -7.51 2.49
C PHE A 40 -26.06 -6.15 2.16
N VAL A 41 -25.54 -5.48 3.18
CA VAL A 41 -24.57 -4.41 2.94
C VAL A 41 -23.36 -5.16 2.41
N ASP A 42 -23.09 -5.02 1.11
CA ASP A 42 -21.81 -5.45 0.55
C ASP A 42 -20.75 -4.48 1.06
N ASP A 43 -20.42 -4.63 2.34
CA ASP A 43 -19.27 -4.06 3.02
C ASP A 43 -18.17 -5.13 3.08
N SER A 44 -18.15 -6.04 2.08
CA SER A 44 -17.14 -7.07 2.03
C SER A 44 -15.84 -6.42 1.58
N PHE A 45 -15.06 -6.02 2.57
CA PHE A 45 -13.63 -5.83 2.43
C PHE A 45 -13.04 -7.16 1.94
N ILE A 46 -12.84 -7.27 0.63
CA ILE A 46 -12.21 -8.42 -0.01
C ILE A 46 -10.76 -8.02 -0.26
N PRO A 47 -9.79 -8.64 0.44
CA PRO A 47 -8.39 -8.37 0.15
C PRO A 47 -8.01 -8.87 -1.26
N VAL A 48 -7.12 -8.14 -1.90
CA VAL A 48 -6.47 -8.51 -3.16
C VAL A 48 -5.24 -9.35 -2.84
N PHE A 49 -5.09 -10.49 -3.51
CA PHE A 49 -3.95 -11.38 -3.36
C PHE A 49 -3.35 -11.65 -4.74
N GLY A 50 -2.04 -11.50 -4.88
CA GLY A 50 -1.28 -12.15 -5.94
C GLY A 50 -1.00 -13.61 -5.58
N SER A 51 0.11 -14.14 -6.10
CA SER A 51 0.37 -15.55 -6.21
C SER A 51 1.75 -15.93 -5.65
N LEU A 52 2.32 -17.02 -6.16
CA LEU A 52 3.69 -17.46 -5.85
C LEU A 52 4.68 -17.14 -6.99
N GLY A 53 4.24 -16.37 -7.98
CA GLY A 53 5.09 -15.88 -9.05
C GLY A 53 4.77 -14.43 -9.34
N GLY A 54 5.67 -13.73 -10.03
CA GLY A 54 5.54 -12.30 -10.25
C GLY A 54 4.23 -11.91 -10.94
N ASP A 55 3.49 -11.03 -10.30
CA ASP A 55 2.17 -10.57 -10.66
C ASP A 55 2.17 -9.11 -11.12
N THR A 56 1.09 -8.72 -11.78
CA THR A 56 0.77 -7.30 -12.02
C THR A 56 -0.60 -7.04 -11.44
N ILE A 57 -0.64 -6.23 -10.40
CA ILE A 57 -1.82 -5.96 -9.58
C ILE A 57 -2.20 -4.49 -9.77
N GLU A 58 -3.33 -4.27 -10.42
CA GLU A 58 -3.99 -2.96 -10.47
C GLU A 58 -4.96 -2.85 -9.29
N VAL A 59 -4.74 -1.87 -8.42
CA VAL A 59 -5.59 -1.65 -7.24
C VAL A 59 -6.70 -0.68 -7.60
N ASP A 60 -7.93 -1.19 -7.67
CA ASP A 60 -9.12 -0.39 -7.96
C ASP A 60 -9.74 0.13 -6.65
N GLY A 61 -9.70 1.45 -6.47
CA GLY A 61 -10.31 2.17 -5.37
C GLY A 61 -9.41 2.38 -4.14
N GLY A 62 -10.03 2.85 -3.05
CA GLY A 62 -9.35 3.21 -1.81
C GLY A 62 -9.65 2.25 -0.66
N ASN A 63 -8.89 2.37 0.43
CA ASN A 63 -8.96 1.49 1.60
C ASN A 63 -8.84 -0.01 1.28
N GLN A 64 -8.19 -0.38 0.17
CA GLN A 64 -7.95 -1.76 -0.19
C GLN A 64 -6.88 -2.38 0.71
N LEU A 65 -6.88 -3.71 0.77
CA LEU A 65 -5.81 -4.49 1.39
C LEU A 65 -5.24 -5.43 0.35
N VAL A 66 -3.97 -5.24 0.03
CA VAL A 66 -3.30 -5.86 -1.10
C VAL A 66 -2.08 -6.62 -0.61
N PHE A 67 -1.93 -7.85 -1.07
CA PHE A 67 -0.79 -8.72 -0.83
C PHE A 67 -0.21 -9.13 -2.18
N GLY A 68 1.04 -8.74 -2.47
CA GLY A 68 1.78 -9.08 -3.69
C GLY A 68 1.98 -10.59 -3.77
N GLY A 69 2.86 -11.12 -2.93
CA GLY A 69 3.04 -12.56 -2.84
C GLY A 69 4.50 -12.94 -2.79
N ALA A 70 4.90 -13.86 -3.65
CA ALA A 70 6.30 -14.20 -3.81
C ALA A 70 6.76 -13.89 -5.23
N GLU A 71 8.08 -13.65 -5.36
CA GLU A 71 8.73 -13.17 -6.57
C GLU A 71 8.36 -11.71 -6.88
N ASP A 72 9.01 -11.14 -7.89
CA ASP A 72 8.94 -9.70 -8.18
C ASP A 72 7.56 -9.29 -8.72
N ASP A 73 6.85 -8.45 -7.98
CA ASP A 73 5.52 -7.94 -8.32
C ASP A 73 5.55 -6.50 -8.82
N LEU A 74 4.57 -6.15 -9.68
CA LEU A 74 4.20 -4.78 -9.98
C LEU A 74 2.82 -4.48 -9.38
N ILE A 75 2.77 -3.59 -8.40
CA ILE A 75 1.52 -3.17 -7.74
C ILE A 75 1.28 -1.70 -8.05
N ASP A 76 0.19 -1.38 -8.75
CA ASP A 76 -0.19 -0.02 -9.12
C ASP A 76 -1.48 0.40 -8.40
N ALA A 77 -1.32 1.24 -7.39
CA ALA A 77 -2.41 1.85 -6.62
C ALA A 77 -2.65 3.33 -6.97
N SER A 78 -1.97 3.84 -8.01
CA SER A 78 -2.10 5.23 -8.46
C SER A 78 -3.28 5.48 -9.41
N LEU A 79 -4.03 4.42 -9.75
CA LEU A 79 -5.05 4.44 -10.80
C LEU A 79 -6.34 5.18 -10.41
N THR A 80 -6.55 5.44 -9.12
CA THR A 80 -7.74 6.13 -8.62
C THR A 80 -7.35 7.28 -7.69
N SER A 81 -8.26 8.25 -7.51
CA SER A 81 -8.10 9.32 -6.52
C SER A 81 -8.57 8.93 -5.12
N GLU A 82 -8.95 7.65 -4.92
CA GLU A 82 -9.32 7.16 -3.60
C GLU A 82 -8.05 6.83 -2.81
N THR A 83 -8.12 6.94 -1.48
CA THR A 83 -6.92 6.96 -0.63
C THR A 83 -6.89 5.82 0.37
N GLY A 84 -5.73 5.61 0.98
CA GLY A 84 -5.64 4.82 2.21
C GLY A 84 -5.49 3.32 2.01
N ASN A 85 -4.96 2.88 0.87
CA ASN A 85 -4.69 1.46 0.63
C ASN A 85 -3.62 0.96 1.60
N ARG A 86 -3.67 -0.34 1.90
CA ARG A 86 -2.67 -1.06 2.70
C ARG A 86 -2.05 -2.12 1.81
N ILE A 87 -0.79 -1.93 1.46
CA ILE A 87 -0.10 -2.71 0.42
C ILE A 87 1.10 -3.40 1.06
N TYR A 88 1.21 -4.70 0.81
CA TYR A 88 2.29 -5.56 1.28
C TYR A 88 2.88 -6.29 0.08
N GLY A 89 4.10 -5.94 -0.34
CA GLY A 89 4.82 -6.61 -1.43
C GLY A 89 5.12 -8.07 -1.10
N GLN A 90 5.67 -8.28 0.11
CA GLN A 90 6.10 -9.53 0.73
C GLN A 90 7.52 -9.97 0.35
N SER A 91 7.72 -10.83 -0.66
CA SER A 91 9.08 -11.30 -0.98
C SER A 91 9.35 -11.22 -2.47
N GLY A 92 10.47 -10.67 -2.87
CA GLY A 92 10.77 -10.36 -4.27
C GLY A 92 11.24 -8.93 -4.40
N ASP A 93 11.80 -8.56 -5.54
CA ASP A 93 12.21 -7.18 -5.81
C ASP A 93 11.01 -6.42 -6.40
N ASP A 94 10.12 -5.92 -5.54
CA ASP A 94 8.82 -5.41 -5.94
C ASP A 94 8.87 -3.97 -6.46
N THR A 95 7.87 -3.62 -7.28
CA THR A 95 7.62 -2.25 -7.73
C THR A 95 6.23 -1.81 -7.31
N LEU A 96 6.18 -0.85 -6.38
CA LEU A 96 4.95 -0.30 -5.84
C LEU A 96 4.76 1.14 -6.33
N ILE A 97 3.75 1.36 -7.15
CA ILE A 97 3.33 2.69 -7.57
C ILE A 97 2.18 3.10 -6.64
N LEU A 98 2.45 4.06 -5.76
CA LEU A 98 1.52 4.45 -4.71
C LEU A 98 0.59 5.57 -5.17
N GLY A 99 -0.65 5.52 -4.68
CA GLY A 99 -1.57 6.64 -4.74
C GLY A 99 -1.34 7.59 -3.58
N THR A 100 -2.43 8.13 -3.05
CA THR A 100 -2.43 9.13 -1.97
C THR A 100 -2.81 8.48 -0.65
N GLY A 101 -2.07 8.77 0.42
CA GLY A 101 -2.41 8.32 1.78
C GLY A 101 -2.22 6.80 2.03
N ASP A 102 -1.51 6.11 1.14
CA ASP A 102 -1.28 4.67 1.21
C ASP A 102 -0.30 4.30 2.33
N ARG A 103 -0.43 3.07 2.81
CA ARG A 103 0.51 2.43 3.73
C ARG A 103 1.14 1.25 3.02
N ALA A 104 2.41 1.36 2.69
CA ALA A 104 3.13 0.36 1.91
C ALA A 104 4.27 -0.26 2.72
N LEU A 105 4.37 -1.58 2.65
CA LEU A 105 5.51 -2.38 3.10
C LEU A 105 6.03 -3.17 1.89
N GLY A 106 7.31 -3.01 1.56
CA GLY A 106 7.97 -3.79 0.52
C GLY A 106 8.13 -5.23 0.96
N GLY A 107 9.06 -5.48 1.89
CA GLY A 107 9.23 -6.76 2.54
C GLY A 107 10.66 -7.26 2.43
N ASP A 108 10.87 -8.49 1.96
CA ASP A 108 12.19 -9.02 1.66
C ASP A 108 12.50 -8.78 0.17
N GLY A 109 13.58 -8.07 -0.17
CA GLY A 109 13.99 -7.80 -1.55
C GLY A 109 14.45 -6.36 -1.75
N ASP A 110 14.98 -6.06 -2.93
CA ASP A 110 15.38 -4.70 -3.29
C ASP A 110 14.17 -3.96 -3.92
N ASP A 111 13.33 -3.35 -3.07
CA ASP A 111 12.03 -2.82 -3.48
C ASP A 111 12.09 -1.38 -4.02
N ARG A 112 11.11 -1.02 -4.85
CA ARG A 112 10.99 0.32 -5.43
C ARG A 112 9.60 0.90 -5.23
N PHE A 113 9.54 2.04 -4.55
CA PHE A 113 8.31 2.78 -4.30
C PHE A 113 8.30 4.05 -5.13
N PHE A 114 7.22 4.30 -5.87
CA PHE A 114 7.03 5.49 -6.69
C PHE A 114 5.81 6.27 -6.21
N VAL A 115 6.02 7.53 -5.82
CA VAL A 115 4.95 8.48 -5.51
C VAL A 115 4.81 9.44 -6.68
N LEU A 116 3.72 9.29 -7.44
CA LEU A 116 3.50 10.05 -8.67
C LEU A 116 2.85 11.41 -8.44
N SER A 117 2.00 11.54 -7.42
CA SER A 117 1.27 12.77 -7.07
C SER A 117 0.83 12.75 -5.61
N ASP A 118 0.35 13.90 -5.11
CA ASP A 118 -0.28 14.16 -3.80
C ASP A 118 0.52 13.78 -2.54
N GLY A 119 1.00 12.55 -2.38
CA GLY A 119 1.76 12.11 -1.21
C GLY A 119 0.91 11.59 -0.04
N ASP A 120 1.23 12.01 1.19
CA ASP A 120 0.67 11.48 2.47
C ASP A 120 0.91 9.97 2.69
N ASN A 121 1.86 9.37 1.99
CA ASN A 121 2.13 7.94 2.10
C ASN A 121 2.99 7.60 3.32
N LEU A 122 2.74 6.44 3.94
CA LEU A 122 3.60 5.85 4.96
C LEU A 122 4.28 4.61 4.37
N ILE A 123 5.59 4.68 4.19
CA ILE A 123 6.36 3.71 3.41
C ILE A 123 7.41 3.05 4.31
N THR A 124 7.49 1.73 4.23
CA THR A 124 8.49 0.89 4.90
C THR A 124 9.12 0.02 3.83
N GLY A 125 10.43 0.12 3.65
CA GLY A 125 11.15 -0.69 2.65
C GLY A 125 11.16 -2.14 3.06
N GLY A 126 11.72 -2.44 4.22
CA GLY A 126 11.92 -3.78 4.72
C GLY A 126 13.39 -4.15 4.72
N ALA A 127 13.72 -5.31 4.16
CA ALA A 127 15.06 -5.85 4.10
C ALA A 127 15.55 -5.89 2.65
N GLY A 128 16.66 -5.22 2.37
CA GLY A 128 17.21 -5.10 1.02
C GLY A 128 17.62 -3.66 0.75
N MET A 129 18.11 -3.39 -0.46
CA MET A 129 18.50 -2.05 -0.91
C MET A 129 17.30 -1.36 -1.56
N ASP A 130 16.52 -0.65 -0.75
CA ASP A 130 15.24 -0.09 -1.17
C ASP A 130 15.38 1.30 -1.81
N GLN A 131 14.44 1.63 -2.69
CA GLN A 131 14.40 2.92 -3.39
C GLN A 131 13.07 3.61 -3.16
N PHE A 132 13.12 4.78 -2.51
CA PHE A 132 11.95 5.60 -2.22
C PHE A 132 11.88 6.79 -3.17
N TRP A 133 11.22 6.63 -4.32
CA TRP A 133 11.02 7.70 -5.31
C TRP A 133 9.86 8.61 -4.89
N ILE A 134 10.14 9.53 -3.97
CA ILE A 134 9.16 10.38 -3.27
C ILE A 134 8.63 11.57 -4.08
N ALA A 135 9.24 11.86 -5.23
CA ALA A 135 8.81 12.91 -6.14
C ALA A 135 9.21 12.55 -7.57
N THR A 136 8.23 12.31 -8.42
CA THR A 136 8.46 11.96 -9.83
C THR A 136 7.67 12.89 -10.74
N ALA A 137 8.38 13.72 -11.51
CA ALA A 137 7.87 14.79 -12.38
C ALA A 137 7.14 15.94 -11.67
N GLU A 138 6.49 15.67 -10.54
CA GLU A 138 5.75 16.64 -9.73
C GLU A 138 6.21 16.60 -8.26
N ILE A 139 5.99 17.71 -7.56
CA ILE A 139 6.21 17.85 -6.12
C ILE A 139 4.94 17.39 -5.41
N PRO A 140 5.00 16.48 -4.42
CA PRO A 140 3.80 16.04 -3.69
C PRO A 140 3.18 17.21 -2.92
N GLU A 141 1.85 17.24 -2.82
CA GLU A 141 1.11 18.27 -2.06
C GLU A 141 1.21 18.05 -0.54
N GLU A 142 1.36 16.80 -0.13
CA GLU A 142 1.46 16.32 1.25
C GLU A 142 2.72 15.47 1.43
N ILE A 143 3.33 15.59 2.61
CA ILE A 143 4.61 14.96 2.90
C ILE A 143 4.50 13.44 3.00
N ASN A 144 5.41 12.72 2.33
CA ASN A 144 5.56 11.28 2.52
C ASN A 144 6.39 10.96 3.77
N THR A 145 6.10 9.86 4.46
CA THR A 145 6.84 9.41 5.65
C THR A 145 7.48 8.06 5.39
N ILE A 146 8.80 7.99 5.51
CA ILE A 146 9.59 6.76 5.35
C ILE A 146 10.07 6.30 6.73
N THR A 147 9.83 5.04 7.06
CA THR A 147 9.89 4.60 8.46
C THR A 147 11.16 3.86 8.86
N ASP A 148 11.92 3.31 7.92
CA ASP A 148 13.03 2.38 8.18
C ASP A 148 14.28 2.60 7.31
N PHE A 149 14.39 3.77 6.67
CA PHE A 149 15.51 4.12 5.79
C PHE A 149 16.89 3.83 6.42
N THR A 150 17.72 3.07 5.70
CA THR A 150 19.07 2.70 6.10
C THR A 150 20.11 3.34 5.17
N SER A 151 20.82 4.35 5.69
CA SER A 151 21.89 5.03 4.95
C SER A 151 23.02 4.07 4.56
N GLY A 152 23.44 4.14 3.29
CA GLY A 152 24.43 3.23 2.69
C GLY A 152 23.86 1.92 2.15
N GLU A 153 22.56 1.69 2.31
CA GLU A 153 21.80 0.57 1.73
C GLU A 153 20.70 1.11 0.82
N ASP A 154 19.83 1.95 1.37
CA ASP A 154 18.68 2.53 0.67
C ASP A 154 19.00 3.87 0.01
N VAL A 155 18.12 4.30 -0.90
CA VAL A 155 18.19 5.64 -1.52
C VAL A 155 16.84 6.35 -1.56
N ILE A 156 16.89 7.68 -1.41
CA ILE A 156 15.77 8.59 -1.69
C ILE A 156 15.85 9.05 -3.14
N GLY A 157 14.87 8.66 -3.95
CA GLY A 157 14.79 8.97 -5.36
C GLY A 157 14.00 10.25 -5.64
N LEU A 158 14.54 11.10 -6.53
CA LEU A 158 13.81 12.22 -7.13
C LEU A 158 13.99 12.19 -8.64
N ALA A 159 12.88 12.23 -9.39
CA ALA A 159 12.92 12.12 -10.84
C ALA A 159 12.16 13.27 -11.51
N GLY A 160 12.65 13.72 -12.67
CA GLY A 160 11.88 14.61 -13.56
C GLY A 160 11.80 16.09 -13.16
N LEU A 161 12.39 16.49 -12.03
CA LEU A 161 12.34 17.88 -11.54
C LEU A 161 13.50 18.77 -12.05
N GLY A 162 14.54 18.17 -12.64
CA GLY A 162 15.73 18.91 -13.11
C GLY A 162 16.59 19.47 -11.98
N ILE A 163 16.51 18.86 -10.80
CA ILE A 163 17.26 19.22 -9.59
C ILE A 163 18.37 18.20 -9.30
N GLY A 164 19.28 18.55 -8.41
CA GLY A 164 20.23 17.65 -7.79
C GLY A 164 20.31 17.82 -6.27
N PHE A 165 21.22 17.08 -5.63
CA PHE A 165 21.38 17.06 -4.17
C PHE A 165 21.59 18.45 -3.55
N ALA A 166 22.30 19.34 -4.26
CA ALA A 166 22.60 20.69 -3.76
C ALA A 166 21.36 21.61 -3.70
N ASP A 167 20.27 21.23 -4.36
CA ASP A 167 19.01 21.99 -4.34
C ASP A 167 18.12 21.63 -3.15
N LEU A 168 18.42 20.52 -2.47
CA LEU A 168 17.64 20.03 -1.33
C LEU A 168 18.00 20.76 -0.04
N SER A 169 16.98 21.02 0.77
CA SER A 169 17.10 21.37 2.17
C SER A 169 16.87 20.13 3.02
N ILE A 170 17.90 19.69 3.74
CA ILE A 170 17.85 18.52 4.62
C ILE A 170 18.04 19.01 6.05
N THR A 171 16.99 18.90 6.86
CA THR A 171 16.95 19.51 8.20
C THR A 171 16.49 18.52 9.25
N GLN A 172 17.08 18.61 10.45
CA GLN A 172 16.63 17.81 11.59
C GLN A 172 15.36 18.41 12.19
N GLN A 173 14.37 17.56 12.45
CA GLN A 173 13.19 17.85 13.25
C GLN A 173 13.04 16.80 14.35
N ASP A 174 13.33 17.18 15.59
CA ASP A 174 13.39 16.25 16.72
C ASP A 174 14.29 15.03 16.45
N ALA A 175 13.71 13.83 16.36
CA ALA A 175 14.42 12.58 16.05
C ALA A 175 14.47 12.26 14.55
N ASP A 176 13.74 13.02 13.72
CA ASP A 176 13.48 12.73 12.31
C ASP A 176 14.19 13.72 11.40
N THR A 177 14.35 13.36 10.13
CA THR A 177 14.89 14.27 9.09
C THR A 177 13.77 14.71 8.15
N LEU A 178 13.65 16.01 7.91
CA LEU A 178 12.82 16.58 6.86
C LEU A 178 13.65 16.87 5.60
N ILE A 179 13.18 16.41 4.45
CA ILE A 179 13.70 16.69 3.11
C ILE A 179 12.73 17.63 2.40
N ALA A 180 13.24 18.76 1.90
CA ALA A 180 12.45 19.77 1.22
C ALA A 180 13.17 20.33 -0.02
N LEU A 181 12.40 20.89 -0.96
CA LEU A 181 12.89 21.65 -2.10
C LEU A 181 12.31 23.07 -2.02
N GLY A 182 13.16 24.05 -1.74
CA GLY A 182 12.67 25.42 -1.49
C GLY A 182 11.75 25.48 -0.27
N ASN A 183 10.47 25.78 -0.49
CA ASN A 183 9.44 25.80 0.56
C ASN A 183 8.57 24.54 0.57
N ASP A 184 8.78 23.63 -0.38
CA ASP A 184 7.93 22.45 -0.56
C ASP A 184 8.56 21.27 0.19
N GLU A 185 7.81 20.69 1.12
CA GLU A 185 8.21 19.54 1.91
C GLU A 185 7.95 18.25 1.12
N LEU A 186 8.97 17.40 0.95
CA LEU A 186 8.88 16.23 0.09
C LEU A 186 8.68 14.95 0.88
N ALA A 187 9.53 14.75 1.90
CA ALA A 187 9.48 13.56 2.74
C ALA A 187 10.09 13.78 4.12
N LYS A 188 9.67 12.95 5.05
CA LYS A 188 10.22 12.82 6.40
C LYS A 188 10.75 11.42 6.61
N LEU A 189 12.01 11.32 7.05
CA LEU A 189 12.65 10.06 7.40
C LEU A 189 12.64 9.89 8.92
N LEU A 190 11.93 8.89 9.42
CA LEU A 190 11.76 8.68 10.86
C LEU A 190 13.05 8.16 11.49
N GLY A 191 13.44 8.72 12.64
CA GLY A 191 14.59 8.27 13.41
C GLY A 191 15.96 8.53 12.76
N ILE A 192 16.00 9.24 11.64
CA ILE A 192 17.24 9.51 10.90
C ILE A 192 17.85 10.84 11.33
N ASN A 193 19.16 10.84 11.56
CA ASN A 193 19.92 12.06 11.80
C ASN A 193 20.22 12.77 10.48
N ALA A 194 19.83 14.03 10.34
CA ALA A 194 20.03 14.78 9.10
C ALA A 194 21.52 14.91 8.72
N GLY A 195 22.41 14.96 9.72
CA GLY A 195 23.85 15.06 9.53
C GLY A 195 24.54 13.76 9.14
N SER A 196 23.85 12.60 9.20
CA SER A 196 24.39 11.35 8.65
C SER A 196 24.13 11.18 7.17
N LEU A 197 23.21 11.95 6.59
CA LEU A 197 22.87 11.86 5.17
C LEU A 197 23.87 12.61 4.30
N SER A 198 24.10 12.07 3.12
CA SER A 198 25.05 12.53 2.12
C SER A 198 24.45 12.41 0.72
N ALA A 199 25.15 12.91 -0.29
CA ALA A 199 24.70 12.75 -1.68
C ALA A 199 24.63 11.28 -2.15
N ALA A 200 25.24 10.33 -1.42
CA ALA A 200 25.17 8.91 -1.76
C ALA A 200 23.82 8.27 -1.38
N ASP A 201 23.08 8.90 -0.45
CA ASP A 201 21.76 8.44 0.03
C ASP A 201 20.62 8.89 -0.89
N PHE A 202 20.95 9.52 -2.04
CA PHE A 202 19.98 10.12 -2.95
C PHE A 202 20.26 9.70 -4.40
N ALA A 203 19.18 9.38 -5.11
CA ALA A 203 19.20 9.10 -6.55
C ALA A 203 18.43 10.19 -7.30
N PHE A 204 18.99 10.65 -8.42
CA PHE A 204 18.36 11.65 -9.29
C PHE A 204 18.22 11.12 -10.71
N ALA A 205 17.02 11.23 -11.28
CA ALA A 205 16.75 10.87 -12.66
C ALA A 205 16.22 12.07 -13.47
N ALA A 206 16.68 12.21 -14.71
CA ALA A 206 16.21 13.26 -15.62
C ALA A 206 14.77 12.99 -16.09
N SER A 207 14.05 14.03 -16.52
CA SER A 207 12.80 13.88 -17.27
C SER A 207 13.09 13.22 -18.62
N LEU A 208 12.32 12.19 -18.99
CA LEU A 208 12.39 11.55 -20.32
C LEU A 208 11.98 12.50 -21.46
#